data_AF-A0A496YAM4-F1
#
_entry.id   AF-A0A496YAM4-F1
#
_cell.length_a   1.000
_cell.length_b   1.000
_cell.length_c   1.000
_cell.angle_alpha   90.00
_cell.angle_beta   90.00
_cell.angle_gamma   90.00
#
_symmetry.space_group_name_H-M   'P 1'
#
loop_
_entity.id
_entity.type
_entity.pdbx_description
1 polymer ?
#
loop_
_entity_poly.entity_id
_entity_poly.type
_entity_poly.pdbx_seq_one_letter_code
_entity_poly.pdbx_strand_id
1 'polypeptide(L)' 'MESADLIELMNQIEEKKIGWDVVEEKVKVSQDILKLYTQSGPVPVTLINNLKKLVEEGAD' A
#
# COMPACT_ATOMS: atom_id res chain seq x y z
N MET A 1 11.08 7.60 -2.84
CA MET A 1 10.22 7.83 -1.67
C MET A 1 10.66 6.90 -0.57
N GLU A 2 10.48 7.33 0.68
CA GLU A 2 10.89 6.57 1.86
C GLU A 2 9.88 5.45 2.12
N SER A 3 10.37 4.34 2.68
CA SER A 3 9.52 3.22 3.10
C SER A 3 8.54 3.60 4.21
N ALA A 4 8.74 4.74 4.87
CA ALA A 4 7.84 5.29 5.88
C ALA A 4 6.43 5.60 5.33
N ASP A 5 6.32 6.24 4.16
CA ASP A 5 5.03 6.51 3.51
C ASP A 5 4.26 5.21 3.21
N LEU A 6 4.98 4.15 2.82
CA LEU A 6 4.37 2.85 2.54
C LEU A 6 3.78 2.24 3.82
N ILE A 7 4.53 2.30 4.92
CA ILE A 7 4.09 1.78 6.23
C ILE A 7 2.86 2.54 6.72
N GLU A 8 2.81 3.85 6.53
CA GLU A 8 1.65 4.66 6.91
C GLU A 8 0.41 4.28 6.09
N LEU A 9 0.56 4.09 4.78
CA LEU A 9 -0.53 3.63 3.91
C LEU A 9 -1.00 2.22 4.27
N MET A 10 -0.09 1.30 4.59
CA MET A 10 -0.45 -0.04 5.04
C MET A 10 -1.26 0.00 6.34
N ASN A 11 -0.89 0.85 7.30
CA ASN A 11 -1.68 1.04 8.53
C ASN A 11 -3.09 1.60 8.23
N GLN A 12 -3.21 2.57 7.31
CA GLN A 12 -4.53 3.10 6.91
C GLN A 12 -5.39 2.04 6.22
N ILE A 13 -4.80 1.16 5.42
CA ILE A 13 -5.50 0.02 4.80
C ILE A 13 -6.07 -0.92 5.87
N GLU A 14 -5.27 -1.26 6.88
CA GLU A 14 -5.71 -2.09 8.01
C GLU A 14 -6.77 -1.39 8.87
N GLU A 15 -6.62 -0.09 9.14
CA GLU A 15 -7.59 0.71 9.89
C GLU A 15 -8.94 0.80 9.18
N LYS A 16 -8.91 0.97 7.85
CA LYS A 16 -10.10 0.98 7.00
C LYS A 16 -10.67 -0.42 6.72
N LYS A 17 -10.06 -1.48 7.27
CA LYS A 17 -10.40 -2.89 7.00
C LYS A 17 -10.46 -3.22 5.52
N ILE A 18 -9.62 -2.58 4.71
CA ILE A 18 -9.46 -2.92 3.31
C ILE A 18 -8.76 -4.28 3.26
N GLY A 19 -9.42 -5.27 2.65
CA GLY A 19 -8.82 -6.59 2.47
C GLY A 19 -7.58 -6.50 1.59
N TRP A 20 -6.50 -7.19 1.99
CA TRP A 20 -5.26 -7.28 1.20
C TRP A 20 -5.48 -7.83 -0.21
N ASP A 21 -6.55 -8.60 -0.42
CA ASP A 21 -6.99 -9.07 -1.74
C ASP A 21 -7.35 -7.91 -2.69
N VAL A 22 -8.09 -6.90 -2.19
CA VAL A 22 -8.44 -5.69 -2.95
C VAL A 22 -7.20 -4.85 -3.23
N VAL A 23 -6.28 -4.78 -2.27
CA VAL A 23 -4.99 -4.10 -2.44
C VAL A 23 -4.18 -4.79 -3.53
N GLU A 24 -4.10 -6.11 -3.49
CA GLU A 24 -3.37 -6.91 -4.48
C GLU A 24 -4.01 -6.79 -5.86
N GLU A 25 -5.35 -6.76 -5.97
CA GLU A 25 -6.06 -6.58 -7.25
C GLU A 25 -5.84 -5.20 -7.87
N LYS A 26 -5.97 -4.14 -7.06
CA LYS A 26 -5.82 -2.74 -7.51
C LYS A 26 -4.38 -2.37 -7.82
N VAL A 27 -3.45 -2.80 -6.96
CA VAL A 27 -2.04 -2.41 -7.04
C VAL A 27 -1.23 -3.42 -7.86
N LYS A 28 -1.76 -4.63 -8.09
CA LYS A 28 -1.10 -5.77 -8.77
C LYS A 28 0.23 -6.14 -8.14
N VAL A 29 0.34 -5.93 -6.84
CA VAL A 29 1.55 -6.18 -6.06
C VAL A 29 1.15 -6.93 -4.81
N SER A 30 1.75 -8.10 -4.63
CA SER A 30 1.43 -8.95 -3.49
C SER A 30 1.91 -8.36 -2.17
N GLN A 31 1.22 -8.73 -1.09
CA GLN A 31 1.57 -8.29 0.26
C GLN A 31 3.03 -8.58 0.63
N ASP A 32 3.58 -9.72 0.19
CA ASP A 32 4.99 -10.06 0.37
C ASP A 32 5.95 -9.05 -0.27
N ILE A 33 5.62 -8.57 -1.46
CA ILE A 33 6.41 -7.55 -2.16
C ILE A 33 6.28 -6.19 -1.45
N LEU A 34 5.08 -5.82 -0.99
CA LEU A 34 4.88 -4.62 -0.15
C LEU A 34 5.74 -4.67 1.11
N LYS A 35 5.78 -5.82 1.77
CA LYS A 35 6.58 -6.06 2.97
C LYS A 35 8.09 -6.05 2.65
N LEU A 36 8.49 -6.56 1.49
CA LEU A 36 9.86 -6.44 1.03
C LEU A 36 10.25 -4.97 0.80
N TYR A 37 9.35 -4.16 0.24
CA TYR A 37 9.58 -2.73 0.05
C TYR A 37 9.63 -1.95 1.37
N THR A 38 8.93 -2.37 2.42
CA THR A 38 9.09 -1.75 3.74
C THR A 38 10.43 -2.10 4.39
N GLN A 39 11.01 -3.26 4.08
CA GLN A 39 12.24 -3.77 4.70
C GLN A 39 13.53 -3.57 3.88
N SER A 40 13.44 -3.47 2.56
CA SER A 40 14.60 -3.48 1.65
C SER A 40 14.33 -2.69 0.38
N GLY A 41 14.61 -1.39 0.45
CA GLY A 41 14.88 -0.57 -0.72
C GLY A 41 13.79 0.42 -1.11
N PRO A 42 14.11 1.28 -2.09
CA PRO A 42 13.27 2.42 -2.46
C PRO A 42 11.93 1.94 -3.01
N VAL A 43 10.87 2.45 -2.39
CA VAL A 43 9.51 2.13 -2.83
C VAL A 43 9.20 2.87 -4.13
N PRO A 44 8.67 2.19 -5.15
CA PRO A 44 8.23 2.85 -6.37
C PRO A 44 7.10 3.84 -6.05
N VAL A 45 7.25 5.10 -6.48
CA VAL A 45 6.25 6.16 -6.23
C VAL A 45 4.88 5.84 -6.83
N THR A 46 4.85 5.05 -7.90
CA THR A 46 3.61 4.55 -8.52
C THR A 46 2.83 3.65 -7.57
N LEU A 47 3.51 2.82 -6.78
CA LEU A 47 2.90 1.96 -5.77
C LEU A 47 2.28 2.79 -4.64
N ILE A 48 3.05 3.74 -4.10
CA ILE A 48 2.58 4.70 -3.09
C ILE A 48 1.33 5.42 -3.59
N ASN A 49 1.35 5.95 -4.81
CA ASN A 49 0.20 6.65 -5.39
C ASN A 49 -1.03 5.74 -5.58
N ASN A 50 -0.85 4.48 -5.97
CA ASN A 50 -1.95 3.54 -6.12
C ASN A 50 -2.55 3.16 -4.76
N LEU A 51 -1.72 2.89 -3.75
CA LEU A 51 -2.15 2.60 -2.39
C LEU A 51 -2.87 3.80 -1.76
N LYS A 52 -2.33 5.00 -1.95
CA LYS A 52 -2.95 6.25 -1.50
C LYS A 52 -4.32 6.47 -2.13
N LYS A 53 -4.42 6.30 -3.45
CA LYS A 53 -5.72 6.33 -4.15
C LYS A 53 -6.69 5.30 -3.60
N LEU A 54 -6.24 4.09 -3.28
CA LEU A 54 -7.09 3.04 -2.73
C LEU A 54 -7.63 3.43 -1.35
N VAL A 55 -6.78 3.97 -0.49
CA VAL A 55 -7.16 4.49 0.83
C VAL A 55 -8.12 5.67 0.71
N GLU A 56 -7.94 6.55 -0.28
CA GLU A 56 -8.86 7.66 -0.55
C GLU A 56 -10.21 7.18 -1.15
N GLU A 57 -10.20 6.24 -2.09
CA GLU A 57 -11.40 5.68 -2.73
C GLU A 57 -12.23 4.78 -1.79
N GLY A 58 -11.58 4.04 -0.88
CA GLY A 58 -12.25 3.22 0.13
C GLY A 58 -12.69 4.00 1.38
N ALA A 59 -12.57 5.34 1.36
CA ALA A 59 -12.96 6.23 2.45
C ALA A 59 -14.41 6.75 2.35
N ASP A 60 -15.12 6.41 1.28
CA ASP A 60 -16.47 6.91 0.98
C ASP A 60 -17.57 5.88 1.33
#